data_AF-P47288-F1
#
_entry.id   AF-P47288-F1
#
_cell.length_a   1.000
_cell.length_b   1.000
_cell.length_c   1.000
_cell.angle_alpha   90.00
_cell.angle_beta   90.00
_cell.angle_gamma   90.00
#
_symmetry.space_group_name_H-M   'P 1'
#
loop_
_entity.id
_entity.type
_entity.pdbx_description
1 polymer ?
#
loop_
_entity_poly.entity_id
_entity_poly.type
_entity_poly.pdbx_seq_one_letter_code
_entity_poly.pdbx_strand_id
1 'polypeptide(L)'
;MNEHSLIEIEGLNKTFDDGYVSIRDISLNIKKGEFITILGPSGCGKTTLLRLLAGFEDPTYGKIKVNGIDIKDMAIHKRPFATVFQDYALFSHLTVYKNIAYGLKVMWTKLDEIPKLVSDYQKQLALKHLKLERKIEQLQKNNSNAQRIKKLKEKLQKLLEINKQKVIEFENKEKLRREDIYKNLEQLTKEWDLLSQKKLKEVEQQKQAIDKSFEKVENKYKKDPWFFQHSEIRLKQYQKKKTELKADIKATKNKEQIQKLTKELQTLKQKYANKKAIDKEYDKLVVAYNKKDYWTSYWETYTLQQKEAFEKRYLSRKLTKAEQNKKVSDVIEMVGLKGKEDRLPDELSGGMKQRVALARSLVVEPEILLLDEPLSALDAKVRKNLQKELQQIHKKSGLTFILVTHDQEEALVLSDRIVVMNEGNILQVGNPVDIYDSPKTEWIANFIGQANIFKGTYLGEKKIQLQSGEIIQTDVDNNYVVGKQYKILIRPEDFDLVPENKGFFNVRVIDKNYKGLLWKITTQLKDNTIVDLESVNEVDVNKTFGVLFDPIDVHLMEV
;
A
#
# COMPACT_ATOMS: atom_id res chain seq x y z
N MET A 1 -24.24 -3.57 5.96
CA MET A 1 -23.06 -3.60 6.86
C MET A 1 -22.11 -2.55 6.32
N ASN A 2 -21.74 -1.53 7.09
CA ASN A 2 -20.73 -0.56 6.65
C ASN A 2 -19.48 -1.36 6.25
N GLU A 3 -19.07 -1.30 4.99
CA GLU A 3 -17.78 -1.84 4.58
C GLU A 3 -16.71 -1.08 5.37
N HIS A 4 -16.25 -1.67 6.48
CA HIS A 4 -15.15 -1.10 7.24
C HIS A 4 -13.90 -1.15 6.37
N SER A 5 -13.31 0.02 6.11
CA SER A 5 -12.00 0.14 5.47
C SER A 5 -10.98 -0.62 6.30
N LEU A 6 -10.15 -1.44 5.65
CA LEU A 6 -9.04 -2.11 6.32
C LEU A 6 -7.96 -1.10 6.68
N ILE A 7 -7.67 -0.18 5.76
CA ILE A 7 -6.68 0.88 5.93
C ILE A 7 -7.36 2.22 5.69
N GLU A 8 -7.14 3.16 6.62
CA GLU A 8 -7.59 4.54 6.53
C GLU A 8 -6.37 5.46 6.67
N ILE A 9 -6.10 6.22 5.62
CA ILE A 9 -5.06 7.25 5.60
C ILE A 9 -5.79 8.59 5.72
N GLU A 10 -5.43 9.38 6.73
CA GLU A 10 -6.10 10.65 7.05
C GLU A 10 -5.08 11.79 7.08
N GLY A 11 -5.18 12.71 6.11
CA GLY A 11 -4.40 13.95 6.05
C GLY A 11 -2.88 13.75 6.13
N LEU A 12 -2.38 12.68 5.50
CA LEU A 12 -0.99 12.26 5.60
C LEU A 12 -0.08 13.27 4.91
N ASN A 13 0.97 13.69 5.60
CA ASN A 13 1.99 14.60 5.08
C ASN A 13 3.38 14.09 5.40
N LYS A 14 4.32 14.30 4.49
CA LYS A 14 5.74 14.00 4.70
C LYS A 14 6.63 15.06 4.07
N THR A 15 7.39 15.71 4.95
CA THR A 15 8.49 16.62 4.62
C THR A 15 9.78 16.03 5.19
N PHE A 16 10.81 15.95 4.37
CA PHE A 16 12.14 15.51 4.78
C PHE A 16 12.95 16.67 5.39
N ASP A 17 14.06 16.36 6.06
CA ASP A 17 14.88 17.32 6.81
C ASP A 17 15.49 18.44 5.93
N ASP A 18 15.57 18.22 4.62
CA ASP A 18 16.00 19.21 3.64
C ASP A 18 14.88 20.17 3.18
N GLY A 19 13.67 20.00 3.72
CA GLY A 19 12.47 20.76 3.37
C GLY A 19 11.73 20.20 2.15
N TYR A 20 12.17 19.09 1.57
CA TYR A 20 11.47 18.48 0.44
C TYR A 20 10.15 17.86 0.90
N VAL A 21 9.04 18.39 0.36
CA VAL A 21 7.69 17.89 0.63
C VAL A 21 7.35 16.79 -0.37
N SER A 22 7.36 15.54 0.09
CA SER A 22 7.12 14.37 -0.74
C SER A 22 5.66 13.95 -0.77
N ILE A 23 4.89 14.20 0.29
CA ILE A 23 3.47 13.85 0.41
C ILE A 23 2.71 15.05 0.98
N ARG A 24 1.58 15.40 0.34
CA ARG A 24 0.77 16.59 0.62
C ARG A 24 -0.68 16.20 0.87
N ASP A 25 -1.07 16.19 2.14
CA ASP A 25 -2.44 15.99 2.62
C ASP A 25 -3.19 14.81 1.97
N ILE A 26 -2.55 13.65 1.92
CA ILE A 26 -3.15 12.47 1.32
C ILE A 26 -4.17 11.84 2.27
N SER A 27 -5.40 11.66 1.77
CA SER A 27 -6.42 10.86 2.43
C SER A 27 -6.90 9.75 1.49
N LEU A 28 -6.95 8.51 1.98
CA LEU A 28 -7.28 7.34 1.17
C LEU A 28 -7.80 6.19 2.04
N ASN A 29 -8.87 5.56 1.58
CA ASN A 29 -9.45 4.37 2.20
C ASN A 29 -9.29 3.15 1.29
N ILE A 30 -8.82 2.05 1.89
CA ILE A 30 -8.55 0.77 1.22
C ILE A 30 -9.36 -0.32 1.91
N LYS A 31 -10.11 -1.09 1.13
CA LYS A 31 -10.93 -2.20 1.61
C LYS A 31 -10.11 -3.46 1.80
N LYS A 32 -10.64 -4.38 2.60
CA LYS A 32 -10.04 -5.71 2.78
C LYS A 32 -10.13 -6.53 1.49
N GLY A 33 -9.04 -7.15 1.08
CA GLY A 33 -8.94 -7.97 -0.13
C GLY A 33 -8.94 -7.18 -1.44
N GLU A 34 -8.74 -5.85 -1.37
CA GLU A 34 -8.63 -4.98 -2.54
C GLU A 34 -7.21 -5.02 -3.13
N PHE A 35 -7.12 -5.08 -4.46
CA PHE A 35 -5.88 -4.82 -5.19
C PHE A 35 -5.85 -3.35 -5.63
N ILE A 36 -5.10 -2.52 -4.91
CA ILE A 36 -4.95 -1.11 -5.21
C ILE A 36 -3.57 -0.80 -5.79
N THR A 37 -3.53 0.04 -6.82
CA THR A 37 -2.25 0.51 -7.40
C THR A 37 -2.12 2.01 -7.26
N ILE A 38 -0.99 2.44 -6.70
CA ILE A 38 -0.57 3.84 -6.69
C ILE A 38 0.29 4.06 -7.94
N LEU A 39 -0.24 4.85 -8.88
CA LEU A 39 0.35 5.13 -10.18
C LEU A 39 0.81 6.59 -10.24
N GLY A 40 1.96 6.84 -10.87
CA GLY A 40 2.45 8.20 -11.07
C GLY A 40 3.91 8.25 -11.53
N PRO A 41 4.41 9.40 -11.99
CA PRO A 41 5.77 9.56 -12.49
C PRO A 41 6.82 9.33 -11.40
N SER A 42 8.08 9.18 -11.80
CA SER A 42 9.18 9.09 -10.83
C SER A 42 9.24 10.34 -9.95
N GLY A 43 9.54 10.16 -8.66
CA GLY A 43 9.64 11.26 -7.70
C GLY A 43 8.30 11.86 -7.23
N CYS A 44 7.14 11.32 -7.60
CA CYS A 44 5.85 11.89 -7.17
C CYS A 44 5.42 11.54 -5.72
N GLY A 45 6.23 10.78 -4.97
CA GLY A 45 5.95 10.40 -3.57
C GLY A 45 5.45 8.96 -3.36
N LYS A 46 5.19 8.21 -4.44
CA LYS A 46 4.81 6.79 -4.46
C LYS A 46 5.53 5.89 -3.43
N THR A 47 6.84 5.71 -3.58
CA THR A 47 7.66 4.87 -2.70
C THR A 47 7.70 5.43 -1.28
N THR A 48 7.67 6.75 -1.11
CA THR A 48 7.56 7.39 0.21
C THR A 48 6.26 6.97 0.91
N LEU A 49 5.13 7.01 0.20
CA LEU A 49 3.83 6.57 0.73
C LEU A 49 3.87 5.09 1.17
N LEU A 50 4.47 4.23 0.36
CA LEU A 50 4.64 2.81 0.72
C LEU A 50 5.53 2.63 1.94
N ARG A 51 6.62 3.39 2.07
CA ARG A 51 7.52 3.36 3.24
C ARG A 51 6.84 3.87 4.51
N LEU A 52 5.98 4.89 4.41
CA LEU A 52 5.18 5.39 5.53
C LEU A 52 4.19 4.33 6.03
N LEU A 53 3.51 3.63 5.12
CA LEU A 53 2.62 2.50 5.45
C LEU A 53 3.39 1.36 6.13
N ALA A 54 4.53 0.97 5.55
CA ALA A 54 5.37 -0.09 6.08
C ALA A 54 6.08 0.25 7.40
N GLY A 55 6.21 1.54 7.73
CA GLY A 55 6.89 2.03 8.94
C GLY A 55 8.39 2.18 8.80
N PHE A 56 8.90 2.19 7.58
CA PHE A 56 10.31 2.54 7.30
C PHE A 56 10.56 4.05 7.37
N GLU A 57 9.48 4.84 7.35
CA GLU A 57 9.48 6.29 7.51
C GLU A 57 8.33 6.69 8.43
N ASP A 58 8.53 7.77 9.20
CA ASP A 58 7.48 8.36 10.01
C ASP A 58 6.79 9.52 9.27
N PRO A 59 5.46 9.66 9.38
CA PRO A 59 4.75 10.82 8.82
C PRO A 59 5.11 12.10 9.57
N THR A 60 5.13 13.23 8.86
CA THR A 60 5.25 14.55 9.49
C THR A 60 3.94 14.95 10.14
N TYR A 61 2.81 14.68 9.48
CA TYR A 61 1.45 14.86 10.00
C TYR A 61 0.51 13.79 9.42
N GLY A 62 -0.68 13.70 10.01
CA GLY A 62 -1.73 12.77 9.60
C GLY A 62 -1.64 11.42 10.31
N LYS A 63 -2.57 10.53 9.97
CA LYS A 63 -2.72 9.22 10.63
C LYS A 63 -2.78 8.10 9.60
N ILE A 64 -2.33 6.93 10.03
CA ILE A 64 -2.47 5.68 9.28
C ILE A 64 -3.15 4.72 10.22
N LYS A 65 -4.40 4.38 9.95
CA LYS A 65 -5.15 3.41 10.75
C LYS A 65 -5.25 2.09 10.01
N VAL A 66 -5.13 0.99 10.74
CA VAL A 66 -5.45 -0.35 10.25
C VAL A 66 -6.45 -0.98 11.19
N ASN A 67 -7.56 -1.48 10.64
CA ASN A 67 -8.72 -1.97 11.42
C ASN A 67 -9.18 -0.93 12.47
N GLY A 68 -9.16 0.36 12.11
CA GLY A 68 -9.55 1.48 12.98
C GLY A 68 -8.53 1.90 14.04
N ILE A 69 -7.38 1.22 14.14
CA ILE A 69 -6.34 1.52 15.14
C ILE A 69 -5.22 2.33 14.49
N ASP A 70 -4.82 3.47 15.06
CA ASP A 70 -3.68 4.24 14.55
C ASP A 70 -2.36 3.49 14.79
N ILE A 71 -1.68 3.18 13.69
CA ILE A 71 -0.46 2.37 13.67
C ILE A 71 0.81 3.17 13.42
N LYS A 72 0.75 4.51 13.38
CA LYS A 72 1.92 5.34 13.04
C LYS A 72 3.13 5.06 13.95
N ASP A 73 2.90 4.81 15.23
CA ASP A 73 3.93 4.57 16.24
C ASP A 73 4.24 3.07 16.43
N MET A 74 3.57 2.20 15.68
CA MET A 74 3.81 0.76 15.74
C MET A 74 5.11 0.42 15.01
N ALA A 75 6.02 -0.25 15.72
CA ALA A 75 7.27 -0.73 15.16
C ALA A 75 7.03 -1.66 13.95
N ILE A 76 7.91 -1.57 12.93
CA ILE A 76 7.80 -2.29 11.64
C ILE A 76 7.41 -3.76 11.81
N HIS A 77 8.11 -4.50 12.69
CA HIS A 77 7.89 -5.95 12.88
C HIS A 77 6.56 -6.32 13.54
N LYS A 78 5.82 -5.34 14.08
CA LYS A 78 4.46 -5.52 14.61
C LYS A 78 3.39 -5.08 13.61
N ARG A 79 3.75 -4.36 12.55
CA ARG A 79 2.78 -3.91 11.56
C ARG A 79 2.28 -5.10 10.72
N PRO A 80 1.01 -5.09 10.28
CA PRO A 80 0.41 -6.21 9.54
C PRO A 80 0.82 -6.27 8.05
N PHE A 81 1.96 -5.67 7.70
CA PHE A 81 2.47 -5.58 6.33
C PHE A 81 3.60 -6.55 6.09
N ALA A 82 3.62 -7.16 4.91
CA ALA A 82 4.85 -7.63 4.29
C ALA A 82 5.17 -6.77 3.07
N THR A 83 6.46 -6.50 2.83
CA THR A 83 6.89 -5.65 1.73
C THR A 83 7.79 -6.42 0.77
N VAL A 84 7.51 -6.30 -0.51
CA VAL A 84 8.41 -6.70 -1.60
C VAL A 84 9.03 -5.42 -2.16
N PHE A 85 10.33 -5.29 -1.96
CA PHE A 85 11.10 -4.14 -2.44
C PHE A 85 11.53 -4.33 -3.90
N GLN A 86 11.78 -3.21 -4.57
CA GLN A 86 12.31 -3.18 -5.93
C GLN A 86 13.60 -4.00 -6.09
N ASP A 87 14.58 -3.84 -5.17
CA ASP A 87 15.85 -4.60 -5.18
C ASP A 87 15.73 -6.02 -4.59
N TYR A 88 14.52 -6.49 -4.30
CA TYR A 88 14.16 -7.79 -3.70
C TYR A 88 14.70 -8.06 -2.28
N ALA A 89 15.79 -7.39 -1.88
CA ALA A 89 16.46 -7.52 -0.59
C ALA A 89 16.72 -8.98 -0.18
N LEU A 90 17.13 -9.84 -1.13
CA LEU A 90 17.40 -11.26 -0.87
C LEU A 90 18.71 -11.45 -0.11
N PHE A 91 18.76 -12.45 0.78
CA PHE A 91 20.01 -12.85 1.43
C PHE A 91 20.84 -13.66 0.44
N SER A 92 21.90 -13.06 -0.11
CA SER A 92 22.75 -13.68 -1.14
C SER A 92 23.39 -15.01 -0.72
N HIS A 93 23.71 -15.16 0.58
CA HIS A 93 24.36 -16.34 1.15
C HIS A 93 23.37 -17.46 1.54
N LEU A 94 22.06 -17.28 1.33
CA LEU A 94 21.03 -18.26 1.66
C LEU A 94 20.39 -18.83 0.38
N THR A 95 20.06 -20.12 0.38
CA THR A 95 19.30 -20.73 -0.72
C THR A 95 17.88 -20.16 -0.81
N VAL A 96 17.16 -20.43 -1.91
CA VAL A 96 15.74 -20.08 -2.06
C VAL A 96 14.92 -20.55 -0.86
N TYR A 97 15.06 -21.83 -0.50
CA TYR A 97 14.38 -22.40 0.67
C TYR A 97 14.69 -21.61 1.94
N LYS A 98 15.97 -21.32 2.20
CA LYS A 98 16.41 -20.62 3.43
C LYS A 98 15.98 -19.15 3.44
N ASN A 99 15.95 -18.48 2.28
CA ASN A 99 15.43 -17.12 2.14
C ASN A 99 13.96 -17.05 2.56
N ILE A 100 13.14 -17.98 2.04
CA ILE A 100 11.70 -18.04 2.33
C ILE A 100 11.48 -18.46 3.79
N ALA A 101 12.14 -19.53 4.25
CA ALA A 101 12.00 -20.04 5.61
C ALA A 101 12.46 -19.07 6.71
N TYR A 102 13.22 -18.02 6.35
CA TYR A 102 13.74 -17.05 7.32
C TYR A 102 12.62 -16.39 8.15
N GLY A 103 11.53 -15.98 7.51
CA GLY A 103 10.38 -15.35 8.17
C GLY A 103 9.66 -16.27 9.15
N LEU A 104 9.70 -17.59 8.91
CA LEU A 104 9.03 -18.57 9.78
C LEU A 104 9.71 -18.76 11.13
N LYS A 105 10.96 -18.31 11.33
CA LYS A 105 11.68 -18.46 12.60
C LYS A 105 11.03 -17.70 13.75
N VAL A 106 10.33 -16.61 13.44
CA VAL A 106 9.63 -15.77 14.42
C VAL A 106 8.14 -16.08 14.52
N MET A 107 7.62 -16.96 13.64
CA MET A 107 6.21 -17.33 13.59
C MET A 107 5.85 -18.35 14.67
N TRP A 108 4.64 -18.18 15.20
CA TRP A 108 4.04 -19.07 16.19
C TRP A 108 2.69 -19.55 15.65
N THR A 109 2.29 -20.74 16.06
CA THR A 109 0.97 -21.30 15.75
C THR A 109 0.27 -21.65 17.04
N LYS A 110 -1.07 -21.69 17.01
CA LYS A 110 -1.86 -22.11 18.18
C LYS A 110 -1.41 -23.49 18.64
N LEU A 111 -1.38 -23.70 19.96
CA LEU A 111 -1.10 -25.02 20.51
C LEU A 111 -2.07 -26.04 19.92
N ASP A 112 -1.54 -27.22 19.65
CA ASP A 112 -2.26 -28.31 18.99
C ASP A 112 -3.63 -28.55 19.63
N GLU A 113 -4.65 -28.84 18.84
CA GLU A 113 -5.98 -29.13 19.36
C GLU A 113 -5.92 -30.28 20.38
N ILE A 114 -6.77 -30.25 21.41
CA ILE A 114 -6.80 -31.29 22.46
C ILE A 114 -6.83 -32.71 21.84
N PRO A 115 -7.69 -33.00 20.84
CA PRO A 115 -7.67 -34.30 20.16
C PRO A 115 -6.32 -34.69 19.55
N LYS A 116 -5.58 -33.73 18.97
CA LYS A 116 -4.25 -33.98 18.40
C LYS A 116 -3.22 -34.28 19.49
N LEU A 117 -3.23 -33.54 20.60
CA LEU A 117 -2.35 -33.80 21.75
C LEU A 117 -2.60 -35.19 22.35
N VAL A 118 -3.87 -35.57 22.50
CA VAL A 118 -4.28 -36.90 22.98
C VAL A 118 -3.80 -37.99 22.01
N SER A 119 -3.97 -37.79 20.70
CA SER A 119 -3.48 -38.71 19.67
C SER A 119 -1.97 -38.90 19.71
N ASP A 120 -1.20 -37.82 19.85
CA ASP A 120 0.26 -37.90 19.92
C ASP A 120 0.72 -38.56 21.24
N TYR A 121 0.03 -38.30 22.35
CA TYR A 121 0.27 -38.99 23.62
C TYR A 121 -0.03 -40.50 23.52
N GLN A 122 -1.14 -40.87 22.88
CA GLN A 122 -1.49 -42.26 22.59
C GLN A 122 -0.41 -42.96 21.75
N LYS A 123 0.09 -42.31 20.68
CA LYS A 123 1.19 -42.85 19.85
C LYS A 123 2.45 -43.09 20.67
N GLN A 124 2.82 -42.16 21.55
CA GLN A 124 4.00 -42.32 22.44
C GLN A 124 3.85 -43.51 23.40
N LEU A 125 2.65 -43.72 23.94
CA LEU A 125 2.35 -44.89 24.78
C LEU A 125 2.36 -46.20 23.97
N ALA A 126 1.81 -46.19 22.76
CA ALA A 126 1.77 -47.35 21.86
C ALA A 126 3.17 -47.85 21.48
N LEU A 127 4.15 -46.96 21.29
CA LEU A 127 5.56 -47.33 21.03
C LEU A 127 6.16 -48.23 22.13
N LYS A 128 5.69 -48.11 23.38
CA LYS A 128 6.14 -48.98 24.49
C LYS A 128 5.55 -50.39 24.40
N HIS A 129 4.33 -50.52 23.87
CA HIS A 129 3.65 -51.81 23.67
C HIS A 129 4.23 -52.58 22.50
N LEU A 130 4.53 -51.88 21.39
CA LEU A 130 5.06 -52.48 20.17
C LEU A 130 6.33 -53.30 20.43
N LYS A 131 7.19 -52.88 21.38
CA LYS A 131 8.38 -53.64 21.79
C LYS A 131 8.04 -54.96 22.50
N LEU A 132 7.02 -54.95 23.35
CA LEU A 132 6.53 -56.15 24.05
C LEU A 132 5.82 -57.10 23.07
N GLU A 133 5.00 -56.56 22.18
CA GLU A 133 4.31 -57.33 21.13
C GLU A 133 5.30 -58.07 20.23
N ARG A 134 6.31 -57.36 19.70
CA ARG A 134 7.39 -57.98 18.89
C ARG A 134 8.12 -59.09 19.64
N LYS A 135 8.36 -58.90 20.94
CA LYS A 135 9.02 -59.91 21.78
C LYS A 135 8.13 -61.14 21.98
N ILE A 136 6.82 -60.97 22.15
CA ILE A 136 5.86 -62.06 22.25
C ILE A 136 5.79 -62.82 20.92
N GLU A 137 5.71 -62.11 19.80
CA GLU A 137 5.66 -62.69 18.45
C GLU A 137 6.89 -63.53 18.13
N GLN A 138 8.09 -63.02 18.45
CA GLN A 138 9.35 -63.77 18.29
C GLN A 138 9.38 -65.06 19.12
N LEU A 139 8.91 -65.01 20.37
CA LEU A 139 8.86 -66.19 21.23
C LEU A 139 7.82 -67.22 20.74
N GLN A 140 6.71 -66.76 20.15
CA GLN A 140 5.71 -67.65 19.55
C GLN A 140 6.26 -68.37 18.31
N LYS A 141 6.99 -67.65 17.43
CA LYS A 141 7.62 -68.25 16.24
C LYS A 141 8.67 -69.30 16.59
N ASN A 142 9.40 -69.11 17.69
CA ASN A 142 10.44 -70.03 18.14
C ASN A 142 9.90 -71.24 18.94
N ASN A 143 8.58 -71.49 18.95
CA ASN A 143 7.93 -72.56 19.76
C ASN A 143 8.41 -72.58 21.23
N SER A 144 8.61 -71.40 21.82
CA SER A 144 9.20 -71.24 23.15
C SER A 144 8.21 -71.50 24.30
N ASN A 145 8.73 -71.64 25.53
CA ASN A 145 7.98 -71.90 26.77
C ASN A 145 6.64 -71.12 26.88
N ALA A 146 5.53 -71.86 26.82
CA ALA A 146 4.17 -71.32 26.88
C ALA A 146 3.90 -70.47 28.14
N GLN A 147 4.48 -70.84 29.28
CA GLN A 147 4.32 -70.11 30.54
C GLN A 147 4.97 -68.72 30.48
N ARG A 148 6.12 -68.60 29.80
CA ARG A 148 6.80 -67.31 29.58
C ARG A 148 5.99 -66.41 28.65
N ILE A 149 5.41 -66.97 27.59
CA ILE A 149 4.52 -66.25 26.67
C ILE A 149 3.28 -65.76 27.42
N LYS A 150 2.64 -66.62 28.25
CA LYS A 150 1.48 -66.25 29.07
C LYS A 150 1.79 -65.07 29.99
N LYS A 151 2.88 -65.12 30.75
CA LYS A 151 3.31 -64.03 31.66
C LYS A 151 3.56 -62.71 30.92
N LEU A 152 4.11 -62.77 29.70
CA LEU A 152 4.30 -61.57 28.86
C LEU A 152 2.98 -61.01 28.33
N LYS A 153 2.03 -61.86 27.94
CA LYS A 153 0.68 -61.44 27.52
C LYS A 153 -0.08 -60.78 28.66
N GLU A 154 -0.06 -61.35 29.87
CA GLU A 154 -0.63 -60.75 31.08
C GLU A 154 0.00 -59.38 31.37
N LYS A 155 1.33 -59.28 31.27
CA LYS A 155 2.04 -58.01 31.41
C LYS A 155 1.62 -56.97 30.36
N LEU A 156 1.43 -57.40 29.11
CA LEU A 156 0.96 -56.53 28.03
C LEU A 156 -0.46 -56.03 28.29
N GLN A 157 -1.38 -56.92 28.71
CA GLN A 157 -2.76 -56.56 29.03
C GLN A 157 -2.83 -55.54 30.17
N LYS A 158 -2.11 -55.77 31.27
CA LYS A 158 -2.05 -54.82 32.39
C LYS A 158 -1.48 -53.46 31.96
N LEU A 159 -0.49 -53.46 31.08
CA LEU A 159 0.11 -52.24 30.55
C LEU A 159 -0.86 -51.46 29.63
N LEU A 160 -1.64 -52.17 28.81
CA LEU A 160 -2.69 -51.58 27.96
C LEU A 160 -3.77 -50.90 28.80
N GLU A 161 -4.22 -51.52 29.88
CA GLU A 161 -5.21 -50.96 30.81
C GLU A 161 -4.69 -49.70 31.50
N ILE A 162 -3.46 -49.74 32.05
CA ILE A 162 -2.79 -48.57 32.63
C ILE A 162 -2.68 -47.43 31.62
N ASN A 163 -2.38 -47.74 30.36
CA ASN A 163 -2.21 -46.72 29.34
C ASN A 163 -3.55 -46.11 28.91
N LYS A 164 -4.65 -46.87 28.84
CA LYS A 164 -5.99 -46.30 28.65
C LYS A 164 -6.33 -45.29 29.75
N GLN A 165 -6.08 -45.65 31.00
CA GLN A 165 -6.33 -44.77 32.15
C GLN A 165 -5.48 -43.49 32.07
N LYS A 166 -4.19 -43.61 31.75
CA LYS A 166 -3.29 -42.46 31.57
C LYS A 166 -3.73 -41.50 30.46
N VAL A 167 -4.31 -42.02 29.38
CA VAL A 167 -4.81 -41.19 28.27
C VAL A 167 -6.01 -40.36 28.72
N ILE A 168 -6.95 -40.97 29.45
CA ILE A 168 -8.13 -40.27 30.00
C ILE A 168 -7.69 -39.18 31.01
N GLU A 169 -6.77 -39.53 31.91
CA GLU A 169 -6.22 -38.58 32.89
C GLU A 169 -5.49 -37.41 32.22
N PHE A 170 -4.72 -37.70 31.16
CA PHE A 170 -4.03 -36.68 30.38
C PHE A 170 -5.01 -35.73 29.68
N GLU A 171 -6.03 -36.27 29.03
CA GLU A 171 -7.05 -35.47 28.35
C GLU A 171 -7.80 -34.54 29.32
N ASN A 172 -8.26 -35.08 30.46
CA ASN A 172 -8.95 -34.29 31.48
C ASN A 172 -8.06 -33.17 32.04
N LYS A 173 -6.79 -33.49 32.33
CA LYS A 173 -5.82 -32.53 32.85
C LYS A 173 -5.54 -31.40 31.85
N GLU A 174 -5.34 -31.72 30.59
CA GLU A 174 -5.10 -30.71 29.54
C GLU A 174 -6.36 -29.86 29.25
N LYS A 175 -7.56 -30.45 29.35
CA LYS A 175 -8.82 -29.72 29.23
C LYS A 175 -8.97 -28.68 30.35
N LEU A 176 -8.85 -29.10 31.61
CA LEU A 176 -8.90 -28.22 32.79
C LEU A 176 -7.86 -27.10 32.69
N ARG A 177 -6.61 -27.44 32.37
CA ARG A 177 -5.53 -26.47 32.22
C ARG A 177 -5.84 -25.40 31.16
N ARG A 178 -6.40 -25.79 30.01
CA ARG A 178 -6.78 -24.83 28.96
C ARG A 178 -7.95 -23.96 29.38
N GLU A 179 -8.97 -24.53 30.00
CA GLU A 179 -10.11 -23.77 30.53
C GLU A 179 -9.64 -22.70 31.53
N ASP A 180 -8.71 -23.03 32.42
CA ASP A 180 -8.13 -22.08 33.37
C ASP A 180 -7.33 -20.97 32.67
N ILE A 181 -6.53 -21.31 31.65
CA ILE A 181 -5.78 -20.32 30.86
C ILE A 181 -6.73 -19.36 30.14
N TYR A 182 -7.82 -19.87 29.54
CA TYR A 182 -8.80 -19.02 28.84
C TYR A 182 -9.60 -18.14 29.81
N LYS A 183 -10.00 -18.65 30.97
CA LYS A 183 -10.64 -17.84 32.02
C LYS A 183 -9.73 -16.71 32.50
N ASN A 184 -8.44 -17.01 32.73
CA ASN A 184 -7.44 -16.01 33.10
C ASN A 184 -7.26 -14.96 31.99
N LEU A 185 -7.20 -15.38 30.73
CA LEU A 185 -7.12 -14.48 29.58
C LEU A 185 -8.33 -13.54 29.53
N GLU A 186 -9.54 -14.05 29.74
CA GLU A 186 -10.75 -13.23 29.74
C GLU A 186 -10.73 -12.18 30.86
N GLN A 187 -10.33 -12.58 32.07
CA GLN A 187 -10.19 -11.66 33.19
C GLN A 187 -9.13 -10.57 32.91
N LEU A 188 -7.94 -10.97 32.48
CA LEU A 188 -6.85 -10.04 32.19
C LEU A 188 -7.22 -9.07 31.05
N THR A 189 -7.95 -9.54 30.03
CA THR A 189 -8.41 -8.69 28.93
C THR A 189 -9.30 -7.57 29.45
N LYS A 190 -10.25 -7.86 30.35
CA LYS A 190 -11.11 -6.85 30.99
C LYS A 190 -10.31 -5.84 31.81
N GLU A 191 -9.30 -6.32 32.55
CA GLU A 191 -8.40 -5.45 33.33
C GLU A 191 -7.57 -4.52 32.44
N TRP A 192 -7.02 -5.04 31.33
CA TRP A 192 -6.26 -4.27 30.36
C TRP A 192 -7.12 -3.23 29.64
N ASP A 193 -8.35 -3.58 29.25
CA ASP A 193 -9.29 -2.65 28.62
C ASP A 193 -9.65 -1.50 29.55
N LEU A 194 -9.94 -1.79 30.82
CA LEU A 194 -10.23 -0.76 31.82
C LEU A 194 -9.03 0.18 32.02
N LEU A 195 -7.82 -0.37 32.10
CA LEU A 195 -6.59 0.41 32.23
C LEU A 195 -6.35 1.30 31.00
N SER A 196 -6.48 0.73 29.80
CA SER A 196 -6.32 1.44 28.53
C SER A 196 -7.31 2.60 28.44
N GLN A 197 -8.61 2.35 28.67
CA GLN A 197 -9.63 3.40 28.61
C GLN A 197 -9.37 4.53 29.61
N LYS A 198 -8.93 4.20 30.83
CA LYS A 198 -8.54 5.21 31.83
C LYS A 198 -7.38 6.06 31.32
N LYS A 199 -6.34 5.43 30.76
CA LYS A 199 -5.15 6.12 30.26
C LYS A 199 -5.43 6.94 29.01
N LEU A 200 -6.29 6.47 28.11
CA LEU A 200 -6.75 7.23 26.95
C LEU A 200 -7.46 8.51 27.39
N LYS A 201 -8.35 8.45 28.38
CA LYS A 201 -9.00 9.65 28.94
C LYS A 201 -7.99 10.64 29.54
N GLU A 202 -6.98 10.16 30.28
CA GLU A 202 -5.92 11.00 30.84
C GLU A 202 -5.10 11.70 29.74
N VAL A 203 -4.73 10.98 28.68
CA VAL A 203 -3.95 11.52 27.56
C VAL A 203 -4.79 12.51 26.74
N GLU A 204 -6.07 12.22 26.52
CA GLU A 204 -6.99 13.09 25.79
C GLU A 204 -7.19 14.44 26.48
N GLN A 205 -7.36 14.44 27.81
CA GLN A 205 -7.41 15.69 28.59
C GLN A 205 -6.12 16.51 28.46
N GLN A 206 -4.97 15.84 28.40
CA GLN A 206 -3.68 16.51 28.21
C GLN A 206 -3.55 17.08 26.79
N LYS A 207 -4.04 16.37 25.76
CA LYS A 207 -4.11 16.89 24.38
C LYS A 207 -4.99 18.14 24.30
N GLN A 208 -6.19 18.11 24.85
CA GLN A 208 -7.08 19.28 24.89
C GLN A 208 -6.45 20.49 25.58
N ALA A 209 -5.62 20.28 26.61
CA ALA A 209 -4.87 21.36 27.25
C ALA A 209 -3.75 21.94 26.34
N ILE A 210 -3.12 21.09 25.54
CA ILE A 210 -2.14 21.49 24.52
C ILE A 210 -2.86 22.22 23.38
N ASP A 211 -4.03 21.77 22.93
CA ASP A 211 -4.83 22.41 21.88
C ASP A 211 -5.26 23.83 22.28
N LYS A 212 -5.70 24.03 23.52
CA LYS A 212 -5.92 25.38 24.08
C LYS A 212 -4.67 26.24 24.09
N SER A 213 -3.48 25.64 24.16
CA SER A 213 -2.21 26.34 24.06
C SER A 213 -1.86 26.67 22.60
N PHE A 214 -2.15 25.77 21.65
CA PHE A 214 -2.06 26.03 20.22
C PHE A 214 -2.93 27.22 19.81
N GLU A 215 -4.20 27.24 20.22
CA GLU A 215 -5.11 28.37 19.93
C GLU A 215 -4.54 29.71 20.41
N LYS A 216 -3.91 29.73 21.59
CA LYS A 216 -3.26 30.94 22.12
C LYS A 216 -2.08 31.38 21.27
N VAL A 217 -1.26 30.44 20.78
CA VAL A 217 -0.12 30.72 19.90
C VAL A 217 -0.60 31.16 18.51
N GLU A 218 -1.60 30.50 17.94
CA GLU A 218 -2.18 30.85 16.64
C GLU A 218 -2.86 32.22 16.64
N ASN A 219 -3.54 32.58 17.73
CA ASN A 219 -4.11 33.92 17.88
C ASN A 219 -3.02 35.02 17.91
N LYS A 220 -1.77 34.70 18.29
CA LYS A 220 -0.64 35.64 18.12
C LYS A 220 -0.28 35.83 16.63
N TYR A 221 -0.41 34.79 15.79
CA TYR A 221 -0.19 34.89 14.34
C TYR A 221 -1.24 35.75 13.62
N LYS A 222 -2.52 35.67 14.02
CA LYS A 222 -3.64 36.42 13.40
C LYS A 222 -3.43 37.95 13.33
N LYS A 223 -2.47 38.50 14.08
CA LYS A 223 -2.16 39.94 14.08
C LYS A 223 -1.38 40.45 12.86
N ASP A 224 -0.72 39.58 12.08
CA ASP A 224 0.04 40.02 10.89
C ASP A 224 0.08 38.92 9.80
N PRO A 225 -0.42 39.19 8.57
CA PRO A 225 -0.50 38.20 7.49
C PRO A 225 0.83 37.55 7.13
N TRP A 226 1.95 38.23 7.38
CA TRP A 226 3.26 37.66 7.14
C TRP A 226 3.42 36.34 7.89
N PHE A 227 2.79 36.18 9.07
CA PHE A 227 2.95 35.05 9.99
C PHE A 227 2.52 33.67 9.46
N PHE A 228 1.61 33.57 8.49
CA PHE A 228 0.99 32.30 8.06
C PHE A 228 1.85 31.39 7.18
N GLN A 229 3.00 31.84 6.67
CA GLN A 229 3.86 31.01 5.81
C GLN A 229 4.76 30.05 6.62
N HIS A 230 5.19 28.93 6.04
CA HIS A 230 6.13 27.97 6.67
C HIS A 230 7.49 28.60 7.02
N SER A 231 8.13 28.13 8.10
CA SER A 231 9.43 28.60 8.63
C SER A 231 10.52 28.73 7.57
N GLU A 232 10.65 27.73 6.69
CA GLU A 232 11.69 27.67 5.67
C GLU A 232 11.50 28.69 4.54
N ILE A 233 10.27 28.80 4.02
CA ILE A 233 9.91 29.79 2.99
C ILE A 233 10.21 31.19 3.50
N ARG A 234 9.89 31.44 4.77
CA ARG A 234 10.13 32.73 5.44
C ARG A 234 11.60 33.03 5.64
N LEU A 235 12.41 32.03 6.00
CA LEU A 235 13.85 32.19 6.10
C LEU A 235 14.43 32.63 4.75
N LYS A 236 14.03 31.99 3.65
CA LYS A 236 14.45 32.36 2.30
C LYS A 236 14.02 33.79 1.93
N GLN A 237 12.77 34.16 2.19
CA GLN A 237 12.27 35.52 1.93
C GLN A 237 12.98 36.58 2.77
N TYR A 238 13.20 36.31 4.07
CA TYR A 238 13.93 37.20 4.97
C TYR A 238 15.36 37.39 4.50
N GLN A 239 16.06 36.31 4.12
CA GLN A 239 17.42 36.38 3.59
C GLN A 239 17.48 37.21 2.31
N LYS A 240 16.54 36.99 1.37
CA LYS A 240 16.46 37.76 0.12
C LYS A 240 16.26 39.26 0.40
N LYS A 241 15.23 39.63 1.16
CA LYS A 241 14.90 41.02 1.50
C LYS A 241 16.01 41.71 2.29
N LYS A 242 16.67 40.98 3.20
CA LYS A 242 17.83 41.46 3.96
C LYS A 242 19.02 41.78 3.05
N THR A 243 19.25 40.97 2.03
CA THR A 243 20.33 41.19 1.05
C THR A 243 20.02 42.38 0.16
N GLU A 244 18.79 42.52 -0.33
CA GLU A 244 18.30 43.68 -1.09
C GLU A 244 18.50 44.98 -0.32
N LEU A 245 17.96 45.09 0.91
CA LEU A 245 18.11 46.29 1.74
C LEU A 245 19.57 46.66 2.02
N LYS A 246 20.44 45.66 2.21
CA LYS A 246 21.88 45.91 2.40
C LYS A 246 22.54 46.47 1.13
N ALA A 247 22.15 45.98 -0.04
CA ALA A 247 22.64 46.50 -1.31
C ALA A 247 22.19 47.95 -1.52
N ASP A 248 20.92 48.26 -1.24
CA ASP A 248 20.35 49.61 -1.36
C ASP A 248 21.03 50.61 -0.42
N ILE A 249 21.29 50.21 0.83
CA ILE A 249 22.04 51.04 1.80
C ILE A 249 23.44 51.35 1.30
N LYS A 250 24.12 50.37 0.68
CA LYS A 250 25.49 50.55 0.15
C LYS A 250 25.52 51.43 -1.10
N ALA A 251 24.48 51.37 -1.93
CA ALA A 251 24.36 52.18 -3.16
C ALA A 251 23.93 53.64 -2.89
N THR A 252 23.21 53.88 -1.80
CA THR A 252 22.66 55.20 -1.46
C THR A 252 23.72 56.11 -0.85
N LYS A 253 23.86 57.35 -1.34
CA LYS A 253 24.77 58.38 -0.78
C LYS A 253 24.09 59.37 0.19
N ASN A 254 22.77 59.55 0.07
CA ASN A 254 22.01 60.49 0.91
C ASN A 254 21.82 59.94 2.33
N LYS A 255 22.26 60.69 3.35
CA LYS A 255 22.18 60.32 4.77
C LYS A 255 20.75 60.04 5.25
N GLU A 256 19.76 60.83 4.86
CA GLU A 256 18.36 60.65 5.29
C GLU A 256 17.80 59.33 4.74
N GLN A 257 18.06 59.05 3.48
CA GLN A 257 17.60 57.83 2.82
C GLN A 257 18.30 56.59 3.42
N ILE A 258 19.59 56.69 3.73
CA ILE A 258 20.32 55.64 4.46
C ILE A 258 19.67 55.37 5.82
N GLN A 259 19.31 56.41 6.59
CA GLN A 259 18.63 56.25 7.88
C GLN A 259 17.28 55.54 7.72
N LYS A 260 16.49 55.91 6.72
CA LYS A 260 15.19 55.27 6.42
C LYS A 260 15.35 53.78 6.10
N LEU A 261 16.26 53.44 5.19
CA LEU A 261 16.55 52.05 4.82
C LEU A 261 17.12 51.24 5.99
N THR A 262 17.95 51.86 6.84
CA THR A 262 18.50 51.21 8.04
C THR A 262 17.39 50.89 9.05
N LYS A 263 16.42 51.80 9.23
CA LYS A 263 15.23 51.57 10.07
C LYS A 263 14.36 50.45 9.50
N GLU A 264 14.21 50.39 8.18
CA GLU A 264 13.50 49.30 7.50
C GLU A 264 14.20 47.94 7.69
N LEU A 265 15.53 47.90 7.59
CA LEU A 265 16.31 46.70 7.88
C LEU A 265 16.19 46.26 9.35
N GLN A 266 16.15 47.21 10.29
CA GLN A 266 15.97 46.92 11.71
C GLN A 266 14.57 46.38 12.01
N THR A 267 13.53 46.98 11.43
CA THR A 267 12.15 46.50 11.57
C THR A 267 11.96 45.11 10.96
N LEU A 268 12.56 44.83 9.79
CA LEU A 268 12.58 43.49 9.18
C LEU A 268 13.22 42.45 10.11
N LYS A 269 14.38 42.76 10.70
CA LYS A 269 15.06 41.88 11.67
C LYS A 269 14.18 41.62 12.90
N GLN A 270 13.55 42.66 13.45
CA GLN A 270 12.68 42.52 14.62
C GLN A 270 11.45 41.66 14.31
N LYS A 271 10.82 41.88 13.15
CA LYS A 271 9.69 41.06 12.67
C LYS A 271 10.10 39.59 12.61
N TYR A 272 11.24 39.28 11.97
CA TYR A 272 11.75 37.91 11.85
C TYR A 272 12.11 37.29 13.22
N ALA A 273 12.71 38.04 14.13
CA ALA A 273 13.06 37.56 15.46
C ALA A 273 11.83 37.22 16.31
N ASN A 274 10.82 38.11 16.35
CA ASN A 274 9.55 37.87 17.06
C ASN A 274 8.88 36.59 16.53
N LYS A 275 8.96 36.38 15.22
CA LYS A 275 8.39 35.22 14.57
C LYS A 275 9.10 33.92 14.86
N LYS A 276 10.42 33.91 14.77
CA LYS A 276 11.24 32.76 15.16
C LYS A 276 10.96 32.36 16.62
N ALA A 277 10.64 33.31 17.49
CA ALA A 277 10.26 33.01 18.87
C ALA A 277 8.87 32.33 18.96
N ILE A 278 7.87 32.81 18.21
CA ILE A 278 6.54 32.19 18.13
C ILE A 278 6.63 30.79 17.50
N ASP A 279 7.39 30.64 16.42
CA ASP A 279 7.61 29.33 15.78
C ASP A 279 8.24 28.35 16.77
N LYS A 280 9.24 28.77 17.56
CA LYS A 280 9.84 27.92 18.60
C LYS A 280 8.84 27.55 19.71
N GLU A 281 7.91 28.44 20.06
CA GLU A 281 6.82 28.15 20.99
C GLU A 281 5.85 27.12 20.38
N TYR A 282 5.50 27.29 19.10
CA TYR A 282 4.67 26.36 18.33
C TYR A 282 5.33 24.98 18.18
N ASP A 283 6.60 24.92 17.76
CA ASP A 283 7.37 23.69 17.61
C ASP A 283 7.45 22.90 18.92
N LYS A 284 7.60 23.58 20.06
CA LYS A 284 7.54 22.93 21.38
C LYS A 284 6.17 22.32 21.67
N LEU A 285 5.09 23.00 21.29
CA LEU A 285 3.73 22.47 21.41
C LEU A 285 3.54 21.27 20.48
N VAL A 286 4.04 21.32 19.24
CA VAL A 286 4.04 20.19 18.30
C VAL A 286 4.76 18.99 18.91
N VAL A 287 5.96 19.17 19.45
CA VAL A 287 6.71 18.08 20.12
C VAL A 287 5.93 17.54 21.33
N ALA A 288 5.34 18.41 22.13
CA ALA A 288 4.53 18.00 23.28
C ALA A 288 3.28 17.22 22.84
N TYR A 289 2.60 17.69 21.79
CA TYR A 289 1.42 17.06 21.21
C TYR A 289 1.77 15.69 20.62
N ASN A 290 2.79 15.61 19.77
CA ASN A 290 3.26 14.36 19.16
C ASN A 290 3.63 13.34 20.24
N LYS A 291 4.26 13.77 21.34
CA LYS A 291 4.52 12.89 22.48
C LYS A 291 3.24 12.34 23.09
N LYS A 292 2.17 13.14 23.21
CA LYS A 292 0.87 12.65 23.70
C LYS A 292 0.18 11.77 22.68
N ASP A 293 0.30 12.10 21.41
CA ASP A 293 -0.27 11.33 20.31
C ASP A 293 0.33 9.94 20.19
N TYR A 294 1.65 9.80 20.44
CA TYR A 294 2.31 8.53 20.65
C TYR A 294 1.66 7.70 21.76
N TRP A 295 1.42 8.32 22.92
CA TRP A 295 0.78 7.61 24.04
C TRP A 295 -0.66 7.23 23.73
N THR A 296 -1.39 8.02 22.94
CA THR A 296 -2.73 7.64 22.45
C THR A 296 -2.66 6.35 21.64
N SER A 297 -1.83 6.29 20.60
CA SER A 297 -1.66 5.08 19.77
C SER A 297 -1.18 3.87 20.59
N TYR A 298 -0.26 4.09 21.54
CA TYR A 298 0.19 3.04 22.46
C TYR A 298 -0.97 2.45 23.27
N TRP A 299 -1.82 3.30 23.86
CA TRP A 299 -2.93 2.83 24.69
C TRP A 299 -4.08 2.22 23.86
N GLU A 300 -4.32 2.71 22.64
CA GLU A 300 -5.28 2.10 21.69
C GLU A 300 -4.89 0.65 21.33
N THR A 301 -3.59 0.39 21.16
CA THR A 301 -3.07 -0.95 20.84
C THR A 301 -2.76 -1.80 22.07
N TYR A 302 -2.82 -1.24 23.29
CA TYR A 302 -2.32 -1.88 24.50
C TYR A 302 -2.95 -3.25 24.76
N THR A 303 -4.28 -3.33 24.82
CA THR A 303 -4.97 -4.61 25.08
C THR A 303 -4.61 -5.66 24.04
N LEU A 304 -4.58 -5.28 22.76
CA LEU A 304 -4.23 -6.18 21.66
C LEU A 304 -2.82 -6.75 21.84
N GLN A 305 -1.84 -5.90 22.16
CA GLN A 305 -0.46 -6.33 22.38
C GLN A 305 -0.32 -7.24 23.60
N GLN A 306 -1.02 -6.93 24.70
CA GLN A 306 -0.99 -7.75 25.91
C GLN A 306 -1.64 -9.12 25.68
N LYS A 307 -2.76 -9.15 24.95
CA LYS A 307 -3.44 -10.38 24.55
C LYS A 307 -2.54 -11.24 23.66
N GLU A 308 -1.94 -10.64 22.62
CA GLU A 308 -1.01 -11.35 21.74
C GLU A 308 0.18 -11.92 22.53
N ALA A 309 0.78 -11.14 23.43
CA ALA A 309 1.88 -11.59 24.27
C ALA A 309 1.49 -12.75 25.20
N PHE A 310 0.29 -12.70 25.78
CA PHE A 310 -0.25 -13.77 26.62
C PHE A 310 -0.52 -15.03 25.80
N GLU A 311 -1.21 -14.90 24.67
CA GLU A 311 -1.50 -16.01 23.77
C GLU A 311 -0.21 -16.65 23.27
N LYS A 312 0.81 -15.83 22.97
CA LYS A 312 2.13 -16.30 22.56
C LYS A 312 2.84 -17.13 23.64
N ARG A 313 2.64 -16.77 24.91
CA ARG A 313 3.28 -17.43 26.05
C ARG A 313 2.58 -18.72 26.47
N TYR A 314 1.25 -18.76 26.40
CA TYR A 314 0.46 -19.83 27.01
C TYR A 314 -0.36 -20.66 26.02
N LEU A 315 -0.71 -20.09 24.86
CA LEU A 315 -1.66 -20.68 23.90
C LEU A 315 -1.04 -20.94 22.53
N SER A 316 0.25 -20.68 22.35
CA SER A 316 0.95 -20.90 21.09
C SER A 316 2.30 -21.59 21.28
N ARG A 317 2.83 -22.15 20.18
CA ARG A 317 4.17 -22.74 20.09
C ARG A 317 4.84 -22.35 18.79
N LYS A 318 6.17 -22.52 18.74
CA LYS A 318 6.91 -22.42 17.47
C LYS A 318 6.48 -23.51 16.50
N LEU A 319 6.60 -23.22 15.21
CA LEU A 319 6.39 -24.20 14.14
C LEU A 319 7.44 -25.31 14.21
N THR A 320 7.01 -26.56 14.05
CA THR A 320 7.91 -27.71 13.86
C THR A 320 8.59 -27.63 12.49
N LYS A 321 9.72 -28.34 12.32
CA LYS A 321 10.39 -28.41 11.01
C LYS A 321 9.46 -28.93 9.91
N ALA A 322 8.61 -29.92 10.21
CA ALA A 322 7.67 -30.47 9.23
C ALA A 322 6.63 -29.42 8.78
N GLU A 323 6.10 -28.63 9.72
CA GLU A 323 5.16 -27.54 9.40
C GLU A 323 5.83 -26.42 8.61
N GLN A 324 7.07 -26.06 8.95
CA GLN A 324 7.86 -25.08 8.19
C GLN A 324 8.11 -25.57 6.77
N ASN A 325 8.59 -26.82 6.61
CA ASN A 325 8.84 -27.41 5.30
C ASN A 325 7.57 -27.42 4.44
N LYS A 326 6.42 -27.75 5.03
CA LYS A 326 5.13 -27.72 4.33
C LYS A 326 4.79 -26.30 3.86
N LYS A 327 4.78 -25.31 4.75
CA LYS A 327 4.49 -23.91 4.40
C LYS A 327 5.42 -23.38 3.31
N VAL A 328 6.73 -23.67 3.40
CA VAL A 328 7.70 -23.25 2.39
C VAL A 328 7.42 -23.93 1.05
N SER A 329 7.15 -25.24 1.05
CA SER A 329 6.80 -26.00 -0.15
C SER A 329 5.55 -25.45 -0.84
N ASP A 330 4.48 -25.19 -0.07
CA ASP A 330 3.21 -24.68 -0.60
C ASP A 330 3.40 -23.32 -1.28
N VAL A 331 4.19 -22.43 -0.69
CA VAL A 331 4.47 -21.10 -1.25
C VAL A 331 5.41 -21.18 -2.46
N ILE A 332 6.42 -22.06 -2.44
CA ILE A 332 7.32 -22.29 -3.58
C ILE A 332 6.54 -22.80 -4.80
N GLU A 333 5.59 -23.70 -4.59
CA GLU A 333 4.69 -24.18 -5.64
C GLU A 333 3.77 -23.06 -6.14
N MET A 334 3.21 -22.25 -5.23
CA MET A 334 2.37 -21.09 -5.58
C MET A 334 3.07 -20.07 -6.48
N VAL A 335 4.36 -19.79 -6.24
CA VAL A 335 5.14 -18.84 -7.06
C VAL A 335 5.88 -19.49 -8.23
N GLY A 336 5.70 -20.79 -8.46
CA GLY A 336 6.32 -21.51 -9.59
C GLY A 336 7.83 -21.70 -9.49
N LEU A 337 8.38 -21.86 -8.28
CA LEU A 337 9.82 -22.08 -8.03
C LEU A 337 10.19 -23.53 -7.70
N LYS A 338 9.28 -24.48 -7.93
CA LYS A 338 9.49 -25.91 -7.65
C LYS A 338 10.74 -26.43 -8.36
N GLY A 339 11.60 -27.14 -7.64
CA GLY A 339 12.89 -27.65 -8.14
C GLY A 339 14.05 -26.63 -8.10
N LYS A 340 13.86 -25.45 -7.52
CA LYS A 340 14.89 -24.41 -7.34
C LYS A 340 15.21 -24.12 -5.88
N GLU A 341 14.73 -24.95 -4.95
CA GLU A 341 14.79 -24.76 -3.50
C GLU A 341 16.23 -24.59 -2.98
N ASP A 342 17.17 -25.31 -3.59
CA ASP A 342 18.58 -25.35 -3.18
C ASP A 342 19.46 -24.34 -3.92
N ARG A 343 18.92 -23.57 -4.87
CA ARG A 343 19.66 -22.55 -5.61
C ARG A 343 19.92 -21.31 -4.77
N LEU A 344 21.03 -20.63 -5.02
CA LEU A 344 21.35 -19.32 -4.48
C LEU A 344 20.75 -18.21 -5.35
N PRO A 345 20.45 -17.01 -4.81
CA PRO A 345 19.90 -15.90 -5.57
C PRO A 345 20.71 -15.57 -6.83
N ASP A 346 22.04 -15.63 -6.78
CA ASP A 346 22.90 -15.28 -7.92
C ASP A 346 22.81 -16.27 -9.09
N GLU A 347 22.27 -17.47 -8.85
CA GLU A 347 21.99 -18.47 -9.89
C GLU A 347 20.61 -18.28 -10.55
N LEU A 348 19.83 -17.29 -10.12
CA LEU A 348 18.45 -17.07 -10.55
C LEU A 348 18.35 -15.87 -11.50
N SER A 349 17.41 -15.96 -12.45
CA SER A 349 17.03 -14.81 -13.28
C SER A 349 16.33 -13.73 -12.44
N GLY A 350 16.22 -12.50 -12.96
CA GLY A 350 15.53 -11.39 -12.29
C GLY A 350 14.10 -11.75 -11.86
N GLY A 351 13.31 -12.32 -12.77
CA GLY A 351 11.95 -12.78 -12.47
C GLY A 351 11.90 -13.92 -11.42
N MET A 352 12.92 -14.78 -11.37
CA MET A 352 13.02 -15.79 -10.32
C MET A 352 13.38 -15.17 -8.96
N LYS A 353 14.33 -14.22 -8.90
CA LYS A 353 14.67 -13.48 -7.67
C LYS A 353 13.44 -12.78 -7.10
N GLN A 354 12.64 -12.16 -7.96
CA GLN A 354 11.39 -11.54 -7.56
C GLN A 354 10.39 -12.53 -6.96
N ARG A 355 10.22 -13.70 -7.58
CA ARG A 355 9.37 -14.78 -7.04
C ARG A 355 9.84 -15.23 -5.66
N VAL A 356 11.16 -15.28 -5.41
CA VAL A 356 11.70 -15.59 -4.07
C VAL A 356 11.32 -14.50 -3.07
N ALA A 357 11.41 -13.23 -3.45
CA ALA A 357 11.03 -12.12 -2.59
C ALA A 357 9.54 -12.14 -2.27
N LEU A 358 8.69 -12.38 -3.28
CA LEU A 358 7.25 -12.54 -3.12
C LEU A 358 6.93 -13.72 -2.18
N ALA A 359 7.54 -14.88 -2.41
CA ALA A 359 7.37 -16.06 -1.57
C ALA A 359 7.78 -15.80 -0.11
N ARG A 360 8.91 -15.12 0.10
CA ARG A 360 9.38 -14.75 1.44
C ARG A 360 8.39 -13.83 2.16
N SER A 361 7.71 -12.94 1.45
CA SER A 361 6.69 -12.06 2.00
C SER A 361 5.36 -12.78 2.26
N LEU A 362 4.99 -13.75 1.43
CA LEU A 362 3.73 -14.50 1.56
C LEU A 362 3.77 -15.59 2.64
N VAL A 363 4.93 -16.20 2.89
CA VAL A 363 5.05 -17.36 3.80
C VAL A 363 4.71 -17.04 5.26
N VAL A 364 4.80 -15.77 5.65
CA VAL A 364 4.40 -15.29 6.98
C VAL A 364 2.90 -15.01 7.09
N GLU A 365 2.14 -15.20 6.00
CA GLU A 365 0.68 -14.99 5.92
C GLU A 365 0.28 -13.60 6.43
N PRO A 366 0.80 -12.51 5.82
CA PRO A 366 0.46 -11.14 6.22
C PRO A 366 -1.01 -10.84 5.94
N GLU A 367 -1.56 -9.75 6.50
CA GLU A 367 -2.89 -9.28 6.08
C GLU A 367 -2.81 -8.39 4.82
N ILE A 368 -1.72 -7.63 4.70
CA ILE A 368 -1.50 -6.65 3.63
C ILE A 368 -0.14 -6.89 3.00
N LEU A 369 -0.09 -6.94 1.66
CA LEU A 369 1.14 -7.06 0.89
C LEU A 369 1.42 -5.75 0.14
N LEU A 370 2.59 -5.17 0.40
CA LEU A 370 3.08 -3.97 -0.27
C LEU A 370 4.09 -4.36 -1.36
N LEU A 371 3.90 -3.88 -2.58
CA LEU A 371 4.72 -4.19 -3.75
C LEU A 371 5.30 -2.89 -4.32
N ASP A 372 6.61 -2.68 -4.16
CA ASP A 372 7.30 -1.48 -4.64
C ASP A 372 7.99 -1.78 -5.98
N GLU A 373 7.42 -1.27 -7.07
CA GLU A 373 7.84 -1.48 -8.46
C GLU A 373 8.29 -2.92 -8.77
N PRO A 374 7.45 -3.92 -8.47
CA PRO A 374 7.86 -5.33 -8.54
C PRO A 374 8.30 -5.73 -9.95
N LEU A 375 7.66 -5.19 -10.99
CA LEU A 375 7.77 -5.68 -12.37
C LEU A 375 8.72 -4.85 -13.27
N SER A 376 9.29 -3.76 -12.77
CA SER A 376 10.03 -2.77 -13.58
C SER A 376 11.31 -3.30 -14.21
N ALA A 377 11.94 -4.33 -13.61
CA ALA A 377 13.20 -4.91 -14.06
C ALA A 377 13.06 -6.12 -14.99
N LEU A 378 11.85 -6.42 -15.50
CA LEU A 378 11.57 -7.64 -16.26
C LEU A 378 11.35 -7.38 -17.75
N ASP A 379 11.74 -8.34 -18.58
CA ASP A 379 11.36 -8.37 -19.99
C ASP A 379 9.84 -8.56 -20.17
N ALA A 380 9.32 -8.15 -21.32
CA ALA A 380 7.87 -8.14 -21.59
C ALA A 380 7.18 -9.49 -21.42
N LYS A 381 7.82 -10.60 -21.80
CA LYS A 381 7.22 -11.94 -21.72
C LYS A 381 7.15 -12.42 -20.27
N VAL A 382 8.24 -12.26 -19.52
CA VAL A 382 8.29 -12.61 -18.09
C VAL A 382 7.33 -11.74 -17.29
N ARG A 383 7.26 -10.44 -17.61
CA ARG A 383 6.35 -9.47 -17.00
C ARG A 383 4.88 -9.86 -17.14
N LYS A 384 4.42 -10.17 -18.36
CA LYS A 384 3.03 -10.63 -18.61
C LYS A 384 2.68 -11.91 -17.86
N ASN A 385 3.60 -12.86 -17.79
CA ASN A 385 3.38 -14.09 -17.04
C ASN A 385 3.25 -13.81 -15.54
N LEU A 386 4.12 -12.94 -15.00
CA LEU A 386 4.10 -12.62 -13.57
C LEU A 386 2.87 -11.78 -13.18
N GLN A 387 2.38 -10.90 -14.05
CA GLN A 387 1.10 -10.21 -13.85
C GLN A 387 -0.05 -11.19 -13.64
N LYS A 388 -0.19 -12.19 -14.53
CA LYS A 388 -1.22 -13.22 -14.40
C LYS A 388 -1.07 -14.02 -13.11
N GLU A 389 0.16 -14.34 -12.72
CA GLU A 389 0.43 -15.04 -11.46
C GLU A 389 0.05 -14.17 -10.24
N LEU A 390 0.39 -12.88 -10.23
CA LEU A 390 0.00 -11.95 -9.16
C LEU A 390 -1.52 -11.88 -9.02
N GLN A 391 -2.27 -11.81 -10.12
CA GLN A 391 -3.74 -11.88 -10.10
C GLN A 391 -4.23 -13.19 -9.48
N GLN A 392 -3.63 -14.33 -9.82
CA GLN A 392 -4.00 -15.63 -9.25
C GLN A 392 -3.68 -15.72 -7.76
N ILE A 393 -2.52 -15.23 -7.34
CA ILE A 393 -2.10 -15.19 -5.94
C ILE A 393 -3.04 -14.31 -5.14
N HIS A 394 -3.38 -13.12 -5.64
CA HIS A 394 -4.35 -12.22 -5.00
C HIS A 394 -5.70 -12.93 -4.80
N LYS A 395 -6.26 -13.52 -5.87
CA LYS A 395 -7.54 -14.24 -5.83
C LYS A 395 -7.54 -15.42 -4.86
N LYS A 396 -6.42 -16.16 -4.77
CA LYS A 396 -6.31 -17.34 -3.88
C LYS A 396 -6.06 -16.98 -2.43
N SER A 397 -5.30 -15.91 -2.18
CA SER A 397 -4.86 -15.54 -0.84
C SER A 397 -5.85 -14.63 -0.12
N GLY A 398 -6.63 -13.83 -0.85
CA GLY A 398 -7.59 -12.88 -0.28
C GLY A 398 -6.93 -11.73 0.49
N LEU A 399 -5.63 -11.53 0.28
CA LEU A 399 -4.84 -10.46 0.89
C LEU A 399 -5.15 -9.12 0.24
N THR A 400 -5.04 -8.03 0.99
CA THR A 400 -5.04 -6.69 0.40
C THR A 400 -3.68 -6.43 -0.24
N PHE A 401 -3.66 -6.06 -1.52
CA PHE A 401 -2.43 -5.75 -2.26
C PHE A 401 -2.34 -4.24 -2.49
N ILE A 402 -1.21 -3.63 -2.14
CA ILE A 402 -0.89 -2.25 -2.51
C ILE A 402 0.34 -2.28 -3.41
N LEU A 403 0.12 -2.03 -4.69
CA LEU A 403 1.15 -1.92 -5.69
C LEU A 403 1.54 -0.46 -5.89
N VAL A 404 2.82 -0.21 -6.03
CA VAL A 404 3.36 1.06 -6.51
C VAL A 404 4.05 0.81 -7.83
N THR A 405 3.72 1.61 -8.84
CA THR A 405 4.33 1.51 -10.17
C THR A 405 4.31 2.86 -10.89
N HIS A 406 5.21 3.02 -11.85
CA HIS A 406 5.13 4.10 -12.84
C HIS A 406 4.54 3.60 -14.17
N ASP A 407 4.24 2.30 -14.27
CA ASP A 407 3.76 1.68 -15.49
C ASP A 407 2.22 1.61 -15.53
N GLN A 408 1.65 2.14 -16.60
CA GLN A 408 0.22 2.24 -16.79
C GLN A 408 -0.45 0.88 -17.03
N GLU A 409 0.20 -0.02 -17.79
CA GLU A 409 -0.36 -1.35 -18.11
C GLU A 409 -0.52 -2.17 -16.82
N GLU A 410 0.42 -2.07 -15.87
CA GLU A 410 0.30 -2.75 -14.58
C GLU A 410 -0.89 -2.25 -13.78
N ALA A 411 -1.03 -0.93 -13.71
CA ALA A 411 -2.14 -0.32 -12.98
C ALA A 411 -3.48 -0.72 -13.58
N LEU A 412 -3.61 -0.69 -14.90
CA LEU A 412 -4.86 -1.03 -15.60
C LEU A 412 -5.20 -2.52 -15.53
N VAL A 413 -4.21 -3.41 -15.59
CA VAL A 413 -4.43 -4.86 -15.66
C VAL A 413 -4.60 -5.51 -14.28
N LEU A 414 -3.84 -5.08 -13.27
CA LEU A 414 -3.78 -5.78 -11.99
C LEU A 414 -4.80 -5.31 -10.96
N SER A 415 -5.23 -4.05 -11.06
CA SER A 415 -5.85 -3.35 -9.94
C SER A 415 -7.36 -3.30 -10.04
N ASP A 416 -8.03 -3.44 -8.91
CA ASP A 416 -9.44 -3.12 -8.76
C ASP A 416 -9.64 -1.59 -8.71
N ARG A 417 -8.69 -0.87 -8.10
CA ARG A 417 -8.65 0.60 -8.01
C ARG A 417 -7.25 1.15 -8.24
N ILE A 418 -7.18 2.30 -8.89
CA ILE A 418 -5.93 3.03 -9.16
C ILE A 418 -6.00 4.39 -8.46
N VAL A 419 -4.91 4.76 -7.83
CA VAL A 419 -4.66 6.07 -7.22
C VAL A 419 -3.62 6.78 -8.06
N VAL A 420 -4.05 7.76 -8.84
CA VAL A 420 -3.14 8.55 -9.67
C VAL A 420 -2.54 9.68 -8.84
N MET A 421 -1.22 9.69 -8.70
CA MET A 421 -0.47 10.64 -7.90
C MET A 421 0.45 11.52 -8.75
N ASN A 422 0.50 12.81 -8.41
CA ASN A 422 1.48 13.74 -8.94
C ASN A 422 1.90 14.77 -7.89
N GLU A 423 3.19 15.10 -7.84
CA GLU A 423 3.77 16.09 -6.93
C GLU A 423 3.34 15.96 -5.45
N GLY A 424 3.20 14.71 -4.98
CA GLY A 424 2.78 14.40 -3.61
C GLY A 424 1.28 14.49 -3.33
N ASN A 425 0.45 14.78 -4.34
CA ASN A 425 -1.02 14.83 -4.24
C ASN A 425 -1.66 13.64 -4.95
N ILE A 426 -2.85 13.24 -4.50
CA ILE A 426 -3.74 12.36 -5.28
C ILE A 426 -4.57 13.22 -6.23
N LEU A 427 -4.49 12.95 -7.54
CA LEU A 427 -5.28 13.66 -8.55
C LEU A 427 -6.63 12.99 -8.81
N GLN A 428 -6.66 11.65 -8.81
CA GLN A 428 -7.87 10.87 -9.02
C GLN A 428 -7.73 9.49 -8.39
N VAL A 429 -8.85 8.97 -7.91
CA VAL A 429 -8.99 7.58 -7.47
C VAL A 429 -10.22 7.02 -8.17
N GLY A 430 -10.08 5.86 -8.78
CA GLY A 430 -11.16 5.23 -9.55
C GLY A 430 -10.80 3.79 -9.92
N ASN A 431 -11.74 3.07 -10.52
CA ASN A 431 -11.42 1.80 -11.16
C ASN A 431 -10.60 2.05 -12.45
N PRO A 432 -9.96 1.03 -13.05
CA PRO A 432 -9.18 1.20 -14.28
C PRO A 432 -9.91 1.90 -15.42
N VAL A 433 -11.20 1.57 -15.62
CA VAL A 433 -12.05 2.12 -16.68
C VAL A 433 -12.28 3.63 -16.44
N ASP A 434 -12.70 4.03 -15.24
CA ASP A 434 -12.93 5.44 -14.90
C ASP A 434 -11.66 6.28 -15.06
N ILE A 435 -10.50 5.71 -14.73
CA ILE A 435 -9.20 6.39 -14.85
C ILE A 435 -8.80 6.57 -16.32
N TYR A 436 -9.14 5.60 -17.17
CA TYR A 436 -8.84 5.63 -18.61
C TYR A 436 -9.86 6.45 -19.40
N ASP A 437 -11.14 6.17 -19.27
CA ASP A 437 -12.21 6.76 -20.09
C ASP A 437 -12.69 8.09 -19.55
N SER A 438 -12.68 8.26 -18.22
CA SER A 438 -13.22 9.44 -17.53
C SER A 438 -12.18 10.17 -16.66
N PRO A 439 -11.01 10.55 -17.20
CA PRO A 439 -10.00 11.27 -16.44
C PRO A 439 -10.54 12.64 -15.97
N LYS A 440 -10.20 13.03 -14.75
CA LYS A 440 -10.64 14.31 -14.15
C LYS A 440 -9.89 15.52 -14.72
N THR A 441 -8.67 15.31 -15.22
CA THR A 441 -7.83 16.39 -15.73
C THR A 441 -7.12 15.96 -17.00
N GLU A 442 -6.82 16.94 -17.85
CA GLU A 442 -5.99 16.77 -19.04
C GLU A 442 -4.64 16.12 -18.74
N TRP A 443 -4.06 16.41 -17.57
CA TRP A 443 -2.80 15.77 -17.17
C TRP A 443 -2.98 14.25 -17.03
N ILE A 444 -4.06 13.78 -16.40
CA ILE A 444 -4.34 12.34 -16.26
C ILE A 444 -4.61 11.71 -17.63
N ALA A 445 -5.40 12.40 -18.46
CA ALA A 445 -5.73 11.92 -19.81
C ALA A 445 -4.47 11.67 -20.65
N ASN A 446 -3.50 12.59 -20.60
CA ASN A 446 -2.21 12.48 -21.31
C ASN A 446 -1.21 11.57 -20.59
N PHE A 447 -1.33 11.41 -19.27
CA PHE A 447 -0.45 10.55 -18.50
C PHE A 447 -0.86 9.07 -18.55
N ILE A 448 -2.11 8.76 -18.89
CA ILE A 448 -2.62 7.38 -18.99
C ILE A 448 -3.15 7.17 -20.40
N GLY A 449 -2.39 6.44 -21.20
CA GLY A 449 -2.66 6.27 -22.62
C GLY A 449 -2.35 7.51 -23.46
N GLN A 450 -2.68 7.41 -24.74
CA GLN A 450 -2.67 8.54 -25.67
C GLN A 450 -4.05 9.21 -25.67
N ALA A 451 -4.09 10.52 -25.91
CA ALA A 451 -5.32 11.31 -25.82
C ALA A 451 -5.35 12.36 -26.93
N ASN A 452 -6.49 12.50 -27.60
CA ASN A 452 -6.79 13.66 -28.42
C ASN A 452 -7.70 14.59 -27.62
N ILE A 453 -7.24 15.82 -27.40
CA ILE A 453 -7.95 16.78 -26.56
C ILE A 453 -8.30 18.02 -27.38
N PHE A 454 -9.59 18.23 -27.59
CA PHE A 454 -10.14 19.36 -28.33
C PHE A 454 -10.76 20.36 -27.35
N LYS A 455 -10.97 21.59 -27.81
CA LYS A 455 -11.80 22.57 -27.09
C LYS A 455 -13.14 22.70 -27.80
N GLY A 456 -14.20 22.81 -27.02
CA GLY A 456 -15.54 22.97 -27.58
C GLY A 456 -16.53 23.56 -26.58
N THR A 457 -17.60 24.11 -27.11
CA THR A 457 -18.68 24.73 -26.35
C THR A 457 -19.86 23.77 -26.27
N TYR A 458 -20.34 23.51 -25.05
CA TYR A 458 -21.52 22.68 -24.88
C TYR A 458 -22.78 23.46 -25.30
N LEU A 459 -23.54 22.94 -26.26
CA LEU A 459 -24.73 23.59 -26.81
C LEU A 459 -26.03 23.18 -26.09
N GLY A 460 -25.97 22.17 -25.22
CA GLY A 460 -27.16 21.51 -24.69
C GLY A 460 -27.58 20.31 -25.53
N GLU A 461 -28.55 19.53 -25.02
CA GLU A 461 -29.07 18.33 -25.70
C GLU A 461 -27.97 17.39 -26.20
N LYS A 462 -26.93 17.15 -25.38
CA LYS A 462 -25.82 16.24 -25.72
C LYS A 462 -24.99 16.66 -26.95
N LYS A 463 -25.07 17.92 -27.39
CA LYS A 463 -24.31 18.46 -28.55
C LYS A 463 -23.19 19.39 -28.11
N ILE A 464 -22.05 19.28 -28.78
CA ILE A 464 -20.86 20.09 -28.53
C ILE A 464 -20.39 20.68 -29.85
N GLN A 465 -20.14 21.98 -29.87
CA GLN A 465 -19.48 22.63 -31.00
C GLN A 465 -17.98 22.73 -30.75
N LEU A 466 -17.18 22.06 -31.59
CA LEU A 466 -15.73 22.16 -31.54
C LEU A 466 -15.28 23.54 -32.03
N GLN A 467 -14.07 23.97 -31.63
CA GLN A 467 -13.48 25.23 -32.10
C GLN A 467 -13.31 25.30 -33.62
N SER A 468 -13.16 24.14 -34.28
CA SER A 468 -13.10 24.00 -35.72
C SER A 468 -14.46 24.23 -36.42
N GLY A 469 -15.56 24.25 -35.66
CA GLY A 469 -16.91 24.60 -36.10
C GLY A 469 -17.87 23.41 -36.19
N GLU A 470 -17.36 22.18 -36.25
CA GLU A 470 -18.16 20.95 -36.32
C GLU A 470 -18.93 20.69 -35.01
N ILE A 471 -20.11 20.07 -35.15
CA ILE A 471 -20.96 19.69 -34.03
C ILE A 471 -20.88 18.18 -33.86
N ILE A 472 -20.47 17.75 -32.66
CA ILE A 472 -20.37 16.35 -32.25
C ILE A 472 -21.40 16.05 -31.16
N GLN A 473 -21.62 14.77 -30.90
CA GLN A 473 -22.53 14.30 -29.85
C GLN A 473 -21.75 13.58 -28.75
N THR A 474 -22.27 13.62 -27.53
CA THR A 474 -21.75 12.89 -26.35
C THR A 474 -22.90 12.15 -25.68
N ASP A 475 -22.66 10.99 -25.06
CA ASP A 475 -23.71 10.32 -24.26
C ASP A 475 -23.72 10.77 -22.78
N VAL A 476 -22.78 11.62 -22.38
CA VAL A 476 -22.56 11.95 -20.97
C VAL A 476 -23.69 12.85 -20.42
N ASP A 477 -24.55 12.26 -19.59
CA ASP A 477 -25.59 12.95 -18.83
C ASP A 477 -25.01 13.60 -17.56
N ASN A 478 -24.28 14.71 -17.74
CA ASN A 478 -23.78 15.53 -16.64
C ASN A 478 -24.45 16.92 -16.64
N ASN A 479 -24.41 17.59 -15.48
CA ASN A 479 -24.85 18.98 -15.29
C ASN A 479 -23.92 20.00 -15.99
N TYR A 480 -23.62 19.79 -17.29
CA TYR A 480 -22.85 20.74 -18.08
C TYR A 480 -23.67 22.00 -18.34
N VAL A 481 -22.98 23.15 -18.32
CA VAL A 481 -23.61 24.46 -18.49
C VAL A 481 -23.61 24.81 -19.97
N VAL A 482 -24.81 25.06 -20.53
CA VAL A 482 -24.95 25.52 -21.92
C VAL A 482 -24.16 26.81 -22.13
N GLY A 483 -23.37 26.86 -23.21
CA GLY A 483 -22.50 27.97 -23.55
C GLY A 483 -21.14 27.98 -22.84
N LYS A 484 -20.88 27.07 -21.89
CA LYS A 484 -19.56 26.93 -21.26
C LYS A 484 -18.64 26.11 -22.17
N GLN A 485 -17.35 26.47 -22.15
CA GLN A 485 -16.30 25.71 -22.84
C GLN A 485 -15.79 24.57 -21.98
N TYR A 486 -15.50 23.45 -22.64
CA TYR A 486 -14.95 22.23 -22.07
C TYR A 486 -13.78 21.73 -22.94
N LYS A 487 -12.94 20.89 -22.34
CA LYS A 487 -11.97 20.06 -23.05
C LYS A 487 -12.63 18.73 -23.38
N ILE A 488 -12.60 18.32 -24.63
CA ILE A 488 -13.21 17.09 -25.13
C ILE A 488 -12.09 16.10 -25.39
N LEU A 489 -12.14 14.96 -24.71
CA LEU A 489 -11.23 13.84 -24.86
C LEU A 489 -11.89 12.77 -25.73
N ILE A 490 -11.14 12.26 -26.70
CA ILE A 490 -11.45 11.02 -27.43
C ILE A 490 -10.13 10.23 -27.57
N ARG A 491 -10.16 8.92 -27.34
CA ARG A 491 -8.95 8.08 -27.44
C ARG A 491 -8.65 7.74 -28.91
N PRO A 492 -7.38 7.62 -29.31
CA PRO A 492 -7.00 7.31 -30.69
C PRO A 492 -7.66 6.05 -31.28
N GLU A 493 -7.88 5.04 -30.44
CA GLU A 493 -8.47 3.75 -30.80
C GLU A 493 -9.99 3.80 -31.00
N ASP A 494 -10.66 4.84 -30.51
CA ASP A 494 -12.12 5.03 -30.65
C ASP A 494 -12.50 5.71 -31.97
N PHE A 495 -11.51 6.12 -32.76
CA PHE A 495 -11.72 6.75 -34.05
C PHE A 495 -11.78 5.76 -35.21
N ASP A 496 -12.90 5.78 -35.92
CA ASP A 496 -13.08 5.07 -37.18
C ASP A 496 -12.78 5.97 -38.38
N LEU A 497 -11.90 5.47 -39.27
CA LEU A 497 -11.61 6.12 -40.54
C LEU A 497 -12.64 5.71 -41.61
N VAL A 498 -13.35 6.70 -42.14
CA VAL A 498 -14.33 6.55 -43.20
C VAL A 498 -13.97 7.39 -44.42
N PRO A 499 -14.58 7.16 -45.60
CA PRO A 499 -14.40 8.05 -46.74
C PRO A 499 -14.66 9.51 -46.39
N GLU A 500 -13.94 10.41 -47.05
CA GLU A 500 -14.07 11.86 -46.86
C GLU A 500 -15.55 12.30 -46.89
N ASN A 501 -15.92 13.23 -45.99
CA ASN A 501 -17.28 13.76 -45.82
C ASN A 501 -18.33 12.75 -45.33
N LYS A 502 -17.93 11.55 -44.86
CA LYS A 502 -18.84 10.61 -44.16
C LYS A 502 -18.68 10.60 -42.64
N GLY A 503 -17.75 11.39 -42.10
CA GLY A 503 -17.47 11.51 -40.67
C GLY A 503 -17.97 12.81 -40.05
N PHE A 504 -17.72 12.99 -38.75
CA PHE A 504 -17.99 14.24 -38.03
C PHE A 504 -17.07 15.38 -38.51
N PHE A 505 -15.81 15.05 -38.81
CA PHE A 505 -14.83 15.97 -39.39
C PHE A 505 -13.88 15.23 -40.33
N ASN A 506 -13.15 15.98 -41.17
CA ASN A 506 -12.16 15.43 -42.11
C ASN A 506 -10.75 15.65 -41.58
N VAL A 507 -9.90 14.63 -41.71
CA VAL A 507 -8.48 14.68 -41.35
C VAL A 507 -7.60 14.29 -42.54
N ARG A 508 -6.46 14.95 -42.70
CA ARG A 508 -5.43 14.58 -43.68
C ARG A 508 -4.33 13.78 -43.00
N VAL A 509 -3.97 12.63 -43.56
CA VAL A 509 -2.89 11.78 -43.03
C VAL A 509 -1.53 12.43 -43.29
N ILE A 510 -0.75 12.67 -42.22
CA ILE A 510 0.61 13.22 -42.31
C ILE A 510 1.65 12.11 -42.21
N ASP A 511 1.45 11.18 -41.28
CA ASP A 511 2.39 10.10 -41.01
C ASP A 511 1.66 8.83 -40.56
N LYS A 512 2.30 7.67 -40.76
CA LYS A 512 1.80 6.38 -40.30
C LYS A 512 2.95 5.49 -39.86
N ASN A 513 2.76 4.80 -38.73
CA ASN A 513 3.73 3.88 -38.16
C ASN A 513 3.07 2.56 -37.80
N TYR A 514 3.58 1.44 -38.34
CA TYR A 514 3.07 0.12 -38.04
C TYR A 514 3.53 -0.36 -36.66
N LYS A 515 2.60 -0.71 -35.77
CA LYS A 515 2.85 -1.24 -34.42
C LYS A 515 2.59 -2.75 -34.31
N GLY A 516 2.46 -3.47 -35.42
CA GLY A 516 2.30 -4.93 -35.45
C GLY A 516 0.85 -5.42 -35.57
N LEU A 517 -0.06 -4.95 -34.71
CA LEU A 517 -1.50 -5.25 -34.86
C LEU A 517 -2.28 -4.08 -35.45
N LEU A 518 -1.79 -2.86 -35.24
CA LEU A 518 -2.44 -1.61 -35.60
C LEU A 518 -1.42 -0.67 -36.23
N TRP A 519 -1.91 0.26 -37.04
CA TRP A 519 -1.20 1.43 -37.50
C TRP A 519 -1.50 2.58 -36.56
N LYS A 520 -0.45 3.19 -36.01
CA LYS A 520 -0.57 4.54 -35.44
C LYS A 520 -0.52 5.53 -36.59
N ILE A 521 -1.56 6.34 -36.73
CA ILE A 521 -1.74 7.28 -37.83
C ILE A 521 -1.80 8.67 -37.22
N THR A 522 -0.89 9.55 -37.63
CA THR A 522 -0.89 10.95 -37.22
C THR A 522 -1.51 11.77 -38.35
N THR A 523 -2.57 12.49 -38.02
CA THR A 523 -3.38 13.24 -38.97
C THR A 523 -3.52 14.70 -38.57
N GLN A 524 -4.04 15.51 -39.50
CA GLN A 524 -4.19 16.94 -39.31
C GLN A 524 -5.60 17.40 -39.69
N LEU A 525 -6.17 18.26 -38.85
CA LEU A 525 -7.34 19.06 -39.18
C LEU A 525 -6.97 20.29 -40.04
N LYS A 526 -7.99 20.97 -40.58
CA LYS A 526 -7.80 22.17 -41.42
C LYS A 526 -7.10 23.33 -40.70
N ASP A 527 -7.23 23.41 -39.38
CA ASP A 527 -6.60 24.43 -38.52
C ASP A 527 -5.18 24.06 -38.07
N ASN A 528 -4.61 22.98 -38.62
CA ASN A 528 -3.34 22.36 -38.25
C ASN A 528 -3.32 21.59 -36.92
N THR A 529 -4.44 21.43 -36.23
CA THR A 529 -4.52 20.57 -35.03
C THR A 529 -4.16 19.13 -35.40
N ILE A 530 -3.24 18.54 -34.63
CA ILE A 530 -2.83 17.15 -34.80
C ILE A 530 -3.84 16.23 -34.10
N VAL A 531 -4.23 15.17 -34.79
CA VAL A 531 -5.09 14.10 -34.27
C VAL A 531 -4.41 12.76 -34.51
N ASP A 532 -4.14 12.04 -33.44
CA ASP A 532 -3.59 10.68 -33.48
C ASP A 532 -4.74 9.67 -33.52
N LEU A 533 -4.65 8.67 -34.41
CA LEU A 533 -5.61 7.60 -34.55
C LEU A 533 -4.90 6.24 -34.54
N GLU A 534 -5.60 5.19 -34.17
CA GLU A 534 -5.13 3.81 -34.36
C GLU A 534 -6.10 3.04 -35.27
N SER A 535 -5.59 2.34 -36.28
CA SER A 535 -6.44 1.58 -37.22
C SER A 535 -5.80 0.25 -37.62
N VAL A 536 -6.63 -0.78 -37.83
CA VAL A 536 -6.17 -2.07 -38.38
C VAL A 536 -5.78 -1.94 -39.85
N ASN A 537 -6.48 -1.06 -40.58
CA ASN A 537 -6.29 -0.91 -42.02
C ASN A 537 -5.19 0.11 -42.32
N GLU A 538 -4.36 -0.20 -43.31
CA GLU A 538 -3.40 0.75 -43.82
C GLU A 538 -4.10 1.86 -44.59
N VAL A 539 -3.67 3.10 -44.38
CA VAL A 539 -4.14 4.29 -45.11
C VAL A 539 -2.99 4.98 -45.81
N ASP A 540 -3.26 5.72 -46.88
CA ASP A 540 -2.21 6.43 -47.61
C ASP A 540 -1.92 7.80 -47.00
N VAL A 541 -0.64 8.13 -46.91
CA VAL A 541 -0.17 9.46 -46.51
C VAL A 541 -0.64 10.49 -47.55
N ASN A 542 -0.96 11.70 -47.09
CA ASN A 542 -1.53 12.81 -47.86
C ASN A 542 -2.96 12.60 -48.39
N LYS A 543 -3.63 11.50 -48.07
CA LYS A 543 -5.08 11.36 -48.31
C LYS A 543 -5.90 11.94 -47.17
N THR A 544 -7.10 12.39 -47.51
CA THR A 544 -8.09 12.90 -46.57
C THR A 544 -9.13 11.82 -46.31
N PHE A 545 -9.52 11.67 -45.05
CA PHE A 545 -10.55 10.74 -44.59
C PHE A 545 -11.50 11.46 -43.65
N GLY A 546 -12.73 10.98 -43.55
CA GLY A 546 -13.65 11.35 -42.48
C GLY A 546 -13.35 10.55 -41.22
N VAL A 547 -13.66 11.13 -40.06
CA VAL A 547 -13.53 10.46 -38.75
C VAL A 547 -14.91 10.26 -38.13
N LEU A 548 -15.23 9.03 -37.73
CA LEU A 548 -16.39 8.66 -36.93
C LEU A 548 -15.94 8.15 -35.56
N PHE A 549 -16.84 8.19 -34.59
CA PHE A 549 -16.70 7.67 -33.22
C PHE A 549 -18.10 7.61 -32.60
N ASP A 550 -18.28 6.82 -31.54
CA ASP A 550 -19.56 6.75 -30.85
C ASP A 550 -19.69 7.87 -29.79
N PRO A 551 -20.90 8.37 -29.50
CA PRO A 551 -21.10 9.40 -28.48
C PRO A 551 -20.58 9.00 -27.08
N ILE A 552 -20.47 7.70 -26.79
CA ILE A 552 -19.95 7.18 -25.52
C ILE A 552 -18.44 7.40 -25.36
N ASP A 553 -17.70 7.53 -26.46
CA ASP A 553 -16.25 7.71 -26.49
C ASP A 553 -15.84 9.17 -26.23
N VAL A 554 -16.83 10.07 -26.16
CA VAL A 554 -16.65 11.52 -25.99
C VAL A 554 -16.74 11.88 -24.52
N HIS A 555 -15.60 12.10 -23.88
CA HIS A 555 -15.51 12.55 -22.49
C HIS A 555 -15.23 14.06 -22.38
N LEU A 556 -15.89 14.75 -21.45
CA LEU A 556 -15.71 16.19 -21.24
C LEU A 556 -15.06 16.48 -19.89
N MET A 557 -14.04 17.33 -19.93
CA MET A 557 -13.30 17.83 -18.77
C MET A 557 -13.43 19.35 -18.66
N GLU A 558 -13.29 19.88 -17.45
CA GLU A 558 -13.20 21.34 -17.26
C GLU A 558 -11.91 21.91 -17.85
N VAL A 559 -11.97 23.14 -18.36
CA VAL A 559 -10.86 23.84 -19.00
C VAL A 559 -9.76 24.21 -18.02
#